data_AF-E1JS62-F1
#
_entry.id   AF-E1JS62-F1
#
_cell.length_a   1.000
_cell.length_b   1.000
_cell.length_c   1.000
_cell.angle_alpha   90.00
_cell.angle_beta   90.00
_cell.angle_gamma   90.00
#
_symmetry.space_group_name_H-M   'P 1'
#
loop_
_entity.id
_entity.type
_entity.pdbx_description
1 polymer ?
#
loop_
_entity_poly.entity_id
_entity_poly.type
_entity_poly.pdbx_seq_one_letter_code
_entity_poly.pdbx_strand_id
1 'polypeptide(L)'
;MPTVLFLRIFRPTALVCLLTLAATAALAESPQQAGRPDEATLVVMLDDVIKYYDETRPSDGRIVAMLQTYEKDKDAAEYKKLRFLFDTHQKVTTSLNNLVDILYISLKRGQTDDAEVNQYIYSRSKNIITFLNNMVYFLTARNQEIELPAASDVQKLYETYLVRLTTLLYELNKSLAHFQK
;
A
#
# COMPACT_ATOMS: atom_id res chain seq x y z
N MET A 1 67.65 14.01 -11.90
CA MET A 1 66.20 13.71 -11.83
C MET A 1 65.77 13.12 -13.17
N PRO A 2 65.64 11.79 -13.28
CA PRO A 2 65.12 11.16 -14.48
C PRO A 2 63.81 10.40 -14.19
N THR A 3 62.81 10.64 -15.02
CA THR A 3 61.76 9.67 -15.32
C THR A 3 62.29 8.78 -16.44
N VAL A 4 62.13 7.45 -16.36
CA VAL A 4 61.91 6.48 -17.46
C VAL A 4 62.14 5.02 -16.99
N LEU A 5 61.11 4.18 -17.25
CA LEU A 5 61.03 2.71 -17.50
C LEU A 5 61.76 1.68 -16.62
N PHE A 6 61.04 0.61 -16.26
CA PHE A 6 61.39 -0.83 -16.43
C PHE A 6 60.14 -1.66 -16.03
N LEU A 7 59.40 -2.32 -16.94
CA LEU A 7 59.63 -3.65 -17.56
C LEU A 7 59.99 -4.78 -16.57
N ARG A 8 59.09 -5.77 -16.43
CA ARG A 8 59.30 -7.24 -16.31
C ARG A 8 58.04 -7.89 -15.70
N ILE A 9 57.24 -8.62 -16.48
CA ILE A 9 57.35 -10.07 -16.73
C ILE A 9 57.45 -10.86 -15.43
N PHE A 10 56.42 -11.64 -15.07
CA PHE A 10 56.50 -13.03 -14.60
C PHE A 10 55.09 -13.59 -14.39
N ARG A 11 54.72 -14.66 -15.12
CA ARG A 11 53.62 -15.57 -14.74
C ARG A 11 54.13 -16.49 -13.61
N PRO A 12 53.23 -16.96 -12.73
CA PRO A 12 53.14 -18.41 -12.61
C PRO A 12 51.70 -18.93 -12.41
N THR A 13 51.49 -20.12 -12.96
CA THR A 13 50.46 -21.12 -12.65
C THR A 13 50.40 -21.46 -11.15
N ALA A 14 49.18 -21.62 -10.62
CA ALA A 14 48.70 -22.73 -9.77
C ALA A 14 47.71 -22.29 -8.67
N LEU A 15 46.54 -22.94 -8.68
CA LEU A 15 45.78 -23.42 -7.52
C LEU A 15 45.23 -22.39 -6.50
N VAL A 16 43.95 -22.04 -6.60
CA VAL A 16 43.10 -21.77 -5.41
C VAL A 16 41.70 -22.36 -5.62
N CYS A 17 41.47 -23.43 -4.85
CA CYS A 17 40.26 -23.87 -4.16
C CYS A 17 38.86 -23.62 -4.74
N LEU A 18 38.14 -24.76 -4.82
CA LEU A 18 36.73 -24.93 -4.47
C LEU A 18 36.07 -23.69 -3.84
N LEU A 19 35.13 -23.10 -4.59
CA LEU A 19 34.00 -22.36 -4.03
C LEU A 19 32.72 -23.04 -4.49
N THR A 20 32.36 -24.11 -3.78
CA THR A 20 30.97 -24.47 -3.58
C THR A 20 30.35 -23.39 -2.71
N LEU A 21 29.60 -22.46 -3.31
CA LEU A 21 28.64 -21.65 -2.57
C LEU A 21 27.38 -21.49 -3.42
N ALA A 22 26.39 -22.29 -3.03
CA ALA A 22 24.96 -21.99 -3.12
C ALA A 22 24.54 -21.19 -4.36
N ALA A 23 24.30 -21.90 -5.46
CA ALA A 23 23.14 -21.56 -6.26
C ALA A 23 21.93 -21.72 -5.32
N THR A 24 21.54 -20.62 -4.66
CA THR A 24 20.18 -20.49 -4.15
C THR A 24 19.30 -20.68 -5.37
N ALA A 25 18.74 -21.89 -5.46
CA ALA A 25 17.51 -22.09 -6.20
C ALA A 25 16.54 -21.04 -5.66
N ALA A 26 16.43 -19.92 -6.37
CA ALA A 26 15.23 -19.13 -6.35
C ALA A 26 14.16 -20.13 -6.78
N LEU A 27 13.50 -20.72 -5.79
CA LEU A 27 12.20 -21.34 -5.95
C LEU A 27 11.37 -20.27 -6.66
N ALA A 28 11.29 -20.39 -7.98
CA ALA A 28 10.20 -19.78 -8.71
C ALA A 28 8.96 -20.36 -8.04
N GLU A 29 8.28 -19.55 -7.23
CA GLU A 29 6.91 -19.84 -6.83
C GLU A 29 6.17 -20.11 -8.13
N SER A 30 5.84 -21.37 -8.39
CA SER A 30 4.90 -21.72 -9.45
C SER A 30 3.70 -20.78 -9.31
N PRO A 31 3.20 -20.15 -10.39
CA PRO A 31 2.10 -19.21 -10.27
C PRO A 31 0.94 -19.92 -9.57
N GLN A 32 0.74 -19.57 -8.30
CA GLN A 32 -0.29 -20.14 -7.47
C GLN A 32 -1.59 -19.61 -8.08
N GLN A 33 -2.26 -20.49 -8.81
CA GLN A 33 -3.46 -20.15 -9.56
C GLN A 33 -4.46 -19.61 -8.55
N ALA A 34 -4.84 -18.33 -8.68
CA ALA A 34 -5.75 -17.72 -7.72
C ALA A 34 -7.03 -18.55 -7.65
N GLY A 35 -7.39 -18.97 -6.44
CA GLY A 35 -8.68 -19.60 -6.20
C GLY A 35 -9.78 -18.64 -6.63
N ARG A 36 -10.90 -19.20 -7.11
CA ARG A 36 -12.06 -18.39 -7.42
C ARG A 36 -12.50 -17.67 -6.15
N PRO A 37 -12.64 -16.33 -6.15
CA PRO A 37 -13.17 -15.63 -4.98
C PRO A 37 -14.61 -16.07 -4.73
N ASP A 38 -14.89 -16.53 -3.51
CA ASP A 38 -16.25 -16.86 -3.12
C ASP A 38 -17.07 -15.57 -2.98
N GLU A 39 -18.36 -15.68 -3.32
CA GLU A 39 -19.27 -14.53 -3.33
C GLU A 39 -19.39 -13.87 -1.97
N ALA A 40 -19.39 -14.66 -0.88
CA ALA A 40 -19.50 -14.13 0.46
C ALA A 40 -18.29 -13.27 0.83
N THR A 41 -17.07 -13.68 0.48
CA THR A 41 -15.86 -12.86 0.69
C THR A 41 -15.91 -11.57 -0.12
N LEU A 42 -16.37 -11.60 -1.37
CA LEU A 42 -16.53 -10.38 -2.19
C LEU A 42 -17.54 -9.40 -1.57
N VAL A 43 -18.67 -9.91 -1.04
CA VAL A 43 -19.67 -9.09 -0.34
C VAL A 43 -19.09 -8.50 0.95
N VAL A 44 -18.39 -9.29 1.75
CA VAL A 44 -17.74 -8.81 3.00
C VAL A 44 -16.76 -7.68 2.69
N MET A 45 -15.89 -7.84 1.68
CA MET A 45 -14.96 -6.78 1.29
C MET A 45 -15.68 -5.51 0.85
N LEU A 46 -16.80 -5.63 0.15
CA LEU A 46 -17.60 -4.48 -0.29
C LEU A 46 -18.25 -3.78 0.92
N ASP A 47 -18.83 -4.55 1.84
CA ASP A 47 -19.45 -4.05 3.07
C ASP A 47 -18.43 -3.32 3.95
N ASP A 48 -17.22 -3.86 4.08
CA ASP A 48 -16.13 -3.22 4.83
C ASP A 48 -15.75 -1.85 4.23
N VAL A 49 -15.67 -1.74 2.90
CA VAL A 49 -15.38 -0.48 2.22
C VAL A 49 -16.54 0.51 2.36
N ILE A 50 -17.79 0.05 2.23
CA ILE A 50 -18.99 0.90 2.42
C ILE A 50 -19.03 1.43 3.85
N LYS A 51 -18.82 0.56 4.85
CA LYS A 51 -18.75 0.93 6.26
C LYS A 51 -17.66 1.97 6.50
N TYR A 52 -16.47 1.79 5.91
CA TYR A 52 -15.41 2.79 6.00
C TYR A 52 -15.86 4.15 5.46
N TYR A 53 -16.53 4.21 4.31
CA TYR A 53 -17.04 5.46 3.77
C TYR A 53 -18.07 6.12 4.68
N ASP A 54 -19.03 5.36 5.21
CA ASP A 54 -20.06 5.87 6.11
C ASP A 54 -19.45 6.47 7.38
N GLU A 55 -18.44 5.80 7.95
CA GLU A 55 -17.75 6.27 9.14
C GLU A 55 -16.84 7.48 8.87
N THR A 56 -16.24 7.57 7.68
CA THR A 56 -15.23 8.61 7.34
C THR A 56 -15.80 9.86 6.71
N ARG A 57 -17.00 9.82 6.12
CA ARG A 57 -17.64 10.98 5.48
C ARG A 57 -17.63 12.29 6.30
N PRO A 58 -17.83 12.28 7.64
CA PRO A 58 -17.71 13.50 8.44
C PRO A 58 -16.28 14.08 8.48
N SER A 59 -15.26 13.22 8.39
CA SER A 59 -13.85 13.61 8.38
C SER A 59 -13.47 14.33 7.08
N ASP A 60 -14.04 13.95 5.93
CA ASP A 60 -13.70 14.53 4.62
C ASP A 60 -14.02 16.03 4.56
N GLY A 61 -15.23 16.40 4.99
CA GLY A 61 -15.62 17.81 5.09
C GLY A 61 -14.75 18.58 6.08
N ARG A 62 -14.33 17.91 7.17
CA ARG A 62 -13.48 18.51 8.20
C ARG A 62 -12.05 18.74 7.72
N ILE A 63 -11.46 17.84 6.93
CA ILE A 63 -10.13 18.03 6.32
C ILE A 63 -10.12 19.30 5.46
N VAL A 64 -11.12 19.47 4.59
CA VAL A 64 -11.21 20.64 3.69
C VAL A 64 -11.42 21.92 4.48
N ALA A 65 -12.34 21.92 5.46
CA ALA A 65 -12.61 23.09 6.30
C ALA A 65 -11.36 23.52 7.09
N MET A 66 -10.63 22.56 7.67
CA MET A 66 -9.41 22.86 8.42
C MET A 66 -8.29 23.35 7.51
N LEU A 67 -8.13 22.79 6.30
CA LEU A 67 -7.14 23.28 5.34
C LEU A 67 -7.30 24.77 5.04
N GLN A 68 -8.53 25.24 4.83
CA GLN A 68 -8.82 26.66 4.60
C GLN A 68 -8.42 27.53 5.79
N THR A 69 -8.64 27.06 7.03
CA THR A 69 -8.25 27.78 8.26
C THR A 69 -6.73 28.00 8.34
N TYR A 70 -5.95 26.99 7.97
CA TYR A 70 -4.48 27.03 8.04
C TYR A 70 -3.81 27.55 6.76
N GLU A 71 -4.56 27.86 5.70
CA GLU A 71 -3.99 28.25 4.39
C GLU A 71 -3.17 29.55 4.43
N LYS A 72 -3.43 30.42 5.41
CA LYS A 72 -2.72 31.69 5.58
C LYS A 72 -1.25 31.51 5.96
N ASP A 73 -0.90 30.40 6.60
CA ASP A 73 0.47 30.04 6.95
C ASP A 73 0.79 28.63 6.47
N LYS A 74 1.31 28.55 5.24
CA LYS A 74 1.65 27.28 4.60
C LYS A 74 2.89 26.62 5.20
N ASP A 75 3.63 27.35 6.02
CA ASP A 75 4.82 26.84 6.69
C ASP A 75 4.51 26.22 8.06
N ALA A 76 3.34 26.50 8.62
CA ALA A 76 2.84 25.88 9.83
C ALA A 76 2.80 24.35 9.73
N ALA A 77 3.15 23.69 10.83
CA ALA A 77 3.17 22.24 10.94
C ALA A 77 1.76 21.64 10.70
N GLU A 78 0.73 22.31 11.21
CA GLU A 78 -0.68 21.98 11.00
C GLU A 78 -1.06 21.96 9.53
N TYR A 79 -0.68 23.00 8.78
CA TYR A 79 -0.98 23.08 7.35
C TYR A 79 -0.27 21.96 6.59
N LYS A 80 1.03 21.76 6.83
CA LYS A 80 1.82 20.71 6.18
C LYS A 80 1.23 19.32 6.44
N LYS A 81 0.82 19.05 7.68
CA LYS A 81 0.22 17.78 8.09
C LYS A 81 -1.18 17.56 7.50
N LEU A 82 -2.04 18.59 7.53
CA LEU A 82 -3.36 18.55 6.89
C LEU A 82 -3.26 18.38 5.37
N ARG A 83 -2.30 19.07 4.73
CA ARG A 83 -2.12 18.97 3.29
C ARG A 83 -1.73 17.56 2.88
N PHE A 84 -0.78 16.97 3.61
CA PHE A 84 -0.41 15.58 3.40
C PHE A 84 -1.59 14.62 3.60
N LEU A 85 -2.37 14.82 4.67
CA LEU A 85 -3.56 14.02 4.96
C LEU A 85 -4.59 14.12 3.82
N PHE A 86 -4.86 15.32 3.32
CA PHE A 86 -5.77 15.56 2.21
C PHE A 86 -5.31 14.88 0.91
N ASP A 87 -4.05 15.09 0.52
CA ASP A 87 -3.48 14.48 -0.68
C ASP A 87 -3.50 12.94 -0.60
N THR A 88 -3.28 12.39 0.59
CA THR A 88 -3.37 10.94 0.83
C THR A 88 -4.82 10.45 0.80
N HIS A 89 -5.73 11.18 1.44
CA HIS A 89 -7.15 10.86 1.45
C HIS A 89 -7.70 10.77 0.02
N GLN A 90 -7.36 11.70 -0.88
CA GLN A 90 -7.78 11.64 -2.28
C GLN A 90 -7.31 10.36 -2.99
N LYS A 91 -6.06 9.95 -2.75
CA LYS A 91 -5.49 8.72 -3.32
C LYS A 91 -6.15 7.47 -2.77
N VAL A 92 -6.43 7.45 -1.46
CA VAL A 92 -7.15 6.36 -0.79
C VAL A 92 -8.55 6.24 -1.35
N THR A 93 -9.32 7.33 -1.40
CA THR A 93 -10.68 7.35 -1.95
C THR A 93 -10.73 6.86 -3.40
N THR A 94 -9.80 7.31 -4.23
CA THR A 94 -9.71 6.85 -5.63
C THR A 94 -9.42 5.35 -5.72
N SER A 95 -8.51 4.85 -4.88
CA SER A 95 -8.13 3.44 -4.88
C SER A 95 -9.24 2.53 -4.35
N LEU A 96 -9.96 2.98 -3.32
CA LEU A 96 -11.12 2.27 -2.78
C LEU A 96 -12.29 2.24 -3.77
N ASN A 97 -12.55 3.34 -4.51
CA ASN A 97 -13.53 3.32 -5.60
C ASN A 97 -13.17 2.29 -6.67
N ASN A 98 -11.89 2.23 -7.08
CA ASN A 98 -11.44 1.21 -8.02
C ASN A 98 -11.64 -0.22 -7.49
N LEU A 99 -11.45 -0.42 -6.17
CA LEU A 99 -11.70 -1.71 -5.54
C LEU A 99 -13.19 -2.06 -5.59
N VAL A 100 -14.06 -1.12 -5.23
CA VAL A 100 -15.52 -1.27 -5.32
C VAL A 100 -15.94 -1.65 -6.73
N ASP A 101 -15.43 -0.99 -7.76
CA ASP A 101 -15.75 -1.29 -9.16
C ASP A 101 -15.39 -2.74 -9.51
N ILE A 102 -14.20 -3.21 -9.12
CA ILE A 102 -13.78 -4.59 -9.38
C ILE A 102 -14.66 -5.58 -8.63
N LEU A 103 -14.94 -5.35 -7.35
CA LEU A 103 -15.78 -6.21 -6.54
C LEU A 103 -17.20 -6.29 -7.10
N TYR A 104 -17.77 -5.14 -7.47
CA TYR A 104 -19.12 -5.06 -8.05
C TYR A 104 -19.21 -5.77 -9.40
N ILE A 105 -18.24 -5.56 -10.30
CA ILE A 105 -18.19 -6.26 -11.58
C ILE A 105 -18.09 -7.78 -11.36
N SER A 106 -17.27 -8.20 -10.39
CA SER A 106 -17.10 -9.61 -10.03
C SER A 106 -18.41 -10.23 -9.55
N LEU A 107 -19.14 -9.54 -8.66
CA LEU A 107 -20.44 -9.97 -8.16
C LEU A 107 -21.51 -10.01 -9.27
N LYS A 108 -21.56 -9.00 -10.15
CA LYS A 108 -22.56 -8.93 -11.23
C LYS A 108 -22.36 -9.96 -12.34
N ARG A 109 -21.12 -10.36 -12.61
CA ARG A 109 -20.83 -11.43 -13.58
C ARG A 109 -21.34 -12.79 -13.13
N GLY A 110 -21.57 -12.99 -11.83
CA GLY A 110 -21.95 -14.28 -11.28
C GLY A 110 -20.86 -15.34 -11.48
N GLN A 111 -21.25 -16.62 -11.36
CA GLN A 111 -20.33 -17.74 -11.36
C GLN A 111 -19.84 -18.09 -12.78
N THR A 112 -18.83 -17.38 -13.28
CA THR A 112 -18.12 -17.75 -14.51
C THR A 112 -16.74 -18.30 -14.17
N ASP A 113 -16.45 -19.55 -14.59
CA ASP A 113 -15.18 -20.25 -14.29
C ASP A 113 -14.06 -19.82 -15.26
N ASP A 114 -13.85 -18.51 -15.35
CA ASP A 114 -12.85 -17.90 -16.21
C ASP A 114 -11.58 -17.63 -15.37
N ALA A 115 -10.59 -18.50 -15.51
CA ALA A 115 -9.35 -18.46 -14.73
C ALA A 115 -8.54 -17.16 -14.96
N GLU A 116 -8.54 -16.61 -16.17
CA GLU A 116 -7.82 -15.36 -16.47
C GLU A 116 -8.48 -14.19 -15.77
N VAL A 117 -9.80 -14.16 -15.77
CA VAL A 117 -10.59 -13.15 -15.06
C VAL A 117 -10.40 -13.26 -13.55
N ASN A 118 -10.46 -14.47 -13.00
CA ASN A 118 -10.27 -14.68 -11.55
C ASN A 118 -8.87 -14.22 -11.12
N GLN A 119 -7.84 -14.54 -11.92
CA GLN A 119 -6.48 -14.06 -11.70
C GLN A 119 -6.39 -12.53 -11.81
N TYR A 120 -7.07 -11.92 -12.77
CA TYR A 120 -7.11 -10.47 -12.93
C TYR A 120 -7.76 -9.79 -11.72
N ILE A 121 -8.91 -10.27 -11.26
CA ILE A 121 -9.64 -9.76 -10.09
C ILE A 121 -8.74 -9.84 -8.85
N TYR A 122 -8.18 -11.01 -8.58
CA TYR A 122 -7.26 -11.21 -7.45
C TYR A 122 -6.07 -10.26 -7.53
N SER A 123 -5.38 -10.23 -8.67
CA SER A 123 -4.18 -9.42 -8.85
C SER A 123 -4.47 -7.93 -8.70
N ARG A 124 -5.61 -7.46 -9.23
CA ARG A 124 -6.00 -6.06 -9.15
C ARG A 124 -6.41 -5.67 -7.74
N SER A 125 -7.19 -6.49 -7.04
CA SER A 125 -7.55 -6.29 -5.63
C SER A 125 -6.31 -6.27 -4.73
N LYS A 126 -5.40 -7.23 -4.92
CA LYS A 126 -4.12 -7.29 -4.19
C LYS A 126 -3.31 -6.03 -4.39
N ASN A 127 -3.13 -5.58 -5.63
CA ASN A 127 -2.34 -4.39 -5.93
C ASN A 127 -2.92 -3.12 -5.30
N ILE A 128 -4.26 -2.98 -5.28
CA ILE A 128 -4.93 -1.88 -4.62
C ILE A 128 -4.71 -1.93 -3.10
N ILE A 129 -4.91 -3.08 -2.48
CA ILE A 129 -4.72 -3.26 -1.03
C ILE A 129 -3.25 -3.00 -0.64
N THR A 130 -2.29 -3.48 -1.42
CA THR A 130 -0.86 -3.17 -1.23
C THR A 130 -0.58 -1.67 -1.32
N PHE A 131 -1.14 -0.99 -2.32
CA PHE A 131 -1.00 0.46 -2.43
C PHE A 131 -1.55 1.18 -1.20
N LEU A 132 -2.73 0.78 -0.70
CA LEU A 132 -3.34 1.36 0.49
C LEU A 132 -2.53 1.08 1.76
N ASN A 133 -1.96 -0.13 1.91
CA ASN A 133 -1.04 -0.44 3.01
C ASN A 133 0.17 0.51 3.00
N ASN A 134 0.72 0.83 1.82
CA ASN A 134 1.79 1.82 1.70
C ASN A 134 1.32 3.23 2.10
N MET A 135 0.06 3.59 1.83
CA MET A 135 -0.49 4.87 2.30
C MET A 135 -0.55 4.94 3.82
N VAL A 136 -0.95 3.86 4.51
CA VAL A 136 -0.91 3.79 5.98
C VAL A 136 0.52 3.92 6.51
N TYR A 137 1.49 3.27 5.86
CA TYR A 137 2.89 3.43 6.21
C TYR A 137 3.34 4.89 6.10
N PHE A 138 3.06 5.56 4.98
CA PHE A 138 3.43 6.97 4.82
C PHE A 138 2.69 7.90 5.78
N LEU A 139 1.42 7.63 6.07
CA LEU A 139 0.67 8.38 7.06
C LEU A 139 1.29 8.23 8.45
N THR A 140 1.70 7.03 8.83
CA THR A 140 2.36 6.75 10.10
C THR A 140 3.69 7.49 10.20
N ALA A 141 4.54 7.37 9.17
CA ALA A 141 5.83 8.04 9.12
C ALA A 141 5.67 9.57 9.21
N ARG A 142 4.73 10.15 8.45
CA ARG A 142 4.45 11.59 8.50
C ARG A 142 3.86 12.03 9.85
N ASN A 143 3.09 11.17 10.52
CA ASN A 143 2.58 11.46 11.86
C ASN A 143 3.70 11.64 12.88
N GLN A 144 4.75 10.82 12.75
CA GLN A 144 5.94 10.84 13.61
C GLN A 144 6.89 11.99 13.24
N GLU A 145 7.02 12.32 11.96
CA GLU A 145 7.88 13.40 11.48
C GLU A 145 7.37 14.78 11.91
N ILE A 146 6.05 15.00 11.85
CA ILE A 146 5.41 16.27 12.22
C ILE A 146 4.58 16.04 13.49
N GLU A 147 5.23 16.06 14.65
CA GLU A 147 4.55 15.84 15.92
C GLU A 147 3.82 17.13 16.37
N LEU A 148 2.50 17.04 16.49
CA LEU A 148 1.65 18.09 17.05
C LEU A 148 1.18 17.66 18.44
N PRO A 149 0.84 18.60 19.35
CA PRO A 149 0.27 18.24 20.65
C PRO A 149 -0.98 17.38 20.49
N ALA A 150 -1.16 16.36 21.34
CA ALA A 150 -2.32 15.46 21.30
C ALA A 150 -3.67 16.20 21.46
N ALA A 151 -3.66 17.39 22.07
CA ALA A 151 -4.84 18.23 22.19
C ALA A 151 -5.25 18.89 20.85
N SER A 152 -4.35 18.98 19.86
CA SER A 152 -4.58 19.59 18.56
C SER A 152 -5.68 18.87 17.79
N ASP A 153 -6.61 19.64 17.23
CA ASP A 153 -7.67 19.09 16.39
C ASP A 153 -7.13 18.48 15.09
N VAL A 154 -6.00 18.98 14.58
CA VAL A 154 -5.32 18.41 13.42
C VAL A 154 -4.75 17.04 13.77
N GLN A 155 -4.10 16.93 14.94
CA GLN A 155 -3.54 15.67 15.43
C GLN A 155 -4.63 14.62 15.59
N LYS A 156 -5.73 14.96 16.27
CA LYS A 156 -6.88 14.06 16.48
C LYS A 156 -7.51 13.61 15.17
N LEU A 157 -7.70 14.53 14.22
CA LEU A 157 -8.27 14.21 12.90
C LEU A 157 -7.36 13.22 12.15
N TYR A 158 -6.05 13.48 12.17
CA TYR A 158 -5.06 12.65 11.50
C TYR A 158 -5.01 11.24 12.09
N GLU A 159 -4.94 11.12 13.42
CA GLU A 159 -4.91 9.84 14.12
C GLU A 159 -6.20 9.05 13.92
N THR A 160 -7.35 9.72 13.98
CA THR A 160 -8.65 9.09 13.70
C THR A 160 -8.69 8.52 12.28
N TYR A 161 -8.20 9.28 11.30
CA TYR A 161 -8.11 8.80 9.92
C TYR A 161 -7.17 7.59 9.79
N LEU A 162 -5.99 7.66 10.41
CA LEU A 162 -5.00 6.60 10.40
C LEU A 162 -5.54 5.29 11.00
N VAL A 163 -6.19 5.36 12.15
CA VAL A 163 -6.81 4.20 12.81
C VAL A 163 -7.87 3.58 11.91
N ARG A 164 -8.80 4.38 11.39
CA ARG A 164 -9.88 3.88 10.52
C ARG A 164 -9.37 3.20 9.26
N LEU A 165 -8.40 3.82 8.58
CA LEU A 165 -7.81 3.23 7.38
C LEU A 165 -7.04 1.94 7.72
N THR A 166 -6.32 1.91 8.84
CA THR A 166 -5.62 0.70 9.29
C THR A 166 -6.61 -0.43 9.60
N THR A 167 -7.73 -0.13 10.25
CA THR A 167 -8.79 -1.11 10.53
C THR A 167 -9.40 -1.66 9.25
N LEU A 168 -9.74 -0.80 8.28
CA LEU A 168 -10.24 -1.26 6.98
C LEU A 168 -9.23 -2.21 6.32
N LEU A 169 -7.95 -1.81 6.29
CA LEU A 169 -6.93 -2.63 5.64
C LEU A 169 -6.68 -3.95 6.35
N TYR A 170 -6.81 -4.00 7.67
CA TYR A 170 -6.76 -5.26 8.39
C TYR A 170 -7.84 -6.25 7.88
N GLU A 171 -9.09 -5.80 7.76
CA GLU A 171 -10.18 -6.66 7.26
C GLU A 171 -10.02 -7.00 5.78
N LEU A 172 -9.61 -6.05 4.94
CA LEU A 172 -9.37 -6.31 3.51
C LEU A 172 -8.23 -7.31 3.27
N ASN A 173 -7.12 -7.20 3.99
CA ASN A 173 -6.01 -8.16 3.88
C ASN A 173 -6.43 -9.56 4.36
N LYS A 174 -7.24 -9.64 5.42
CA LYS A 174 -7.79 -10.90 5.92
C LYS A 174 -8.71 -11.55 4.88
N SER A 175 -9.64 -10.78 4.30
CA SER A 175 -10.53 -11.27 3.24
C SER A 175 -9.76 -11.71 1.99
N LEU A 176 -8.74 -10.95 1.59
CA LEU A 176 -7.89 -11.31 0.44
C LEU A 176 -7.15 -12.64 0.64
N ALA A 177 -6.77 -13.00 1.87
CA ALA A 177 -6.12 -14.27 2.16
C ALA A 177 -7.01 -15.49 1.86
N HIS A 178 -8.34 -15.30 1.83
CA HIS A 178 -9.28 -16.36 1.45
C HIS A 178 -9.31 -16.62 -0.07
N PHE A 179 -8.78 -15.73 -0.90
CA PHE A 179 -8.69 -15.93 -2.36
C PHE A 179 -7.60 -16.95 -2.75
N GLN A 180 -6.67 -17.27 -1.84
CA GLN A 180 -5.53 -18.14 -2.11
C GLN A 180 -5.77 -19.61 -1.70
N LYS A 181 -6.98 -19.95 -1.26
CA LYS A 181 -7.39 -21.32 -0.91
C LYS A 181 -8.29 -21.91 -1.97
#